data_AF-E3UJ93-F1
#
_entry.id   AF-E3UJ93-F1
#
_cell.length_a   1.000
_cell.length_b   1.000
_cell.length_c   1.000
_cell.angle_alpha   90.00
_cell.angle_beta   90.00
_cell.angle_gamma   90.00
#
_symmetry.space_group_name_H-M   'P 1'
#
loop_
_entity.id
_entity.type
_entity.pdbx_description
1 polymer ?
#
loop_
_entity_poly.entity_id
_entity_poly.type
_entity_poly.pdbx_seq_one_letter_code
_entity_poly.pdbx_strand_id
1 'polypeptide(L)'
;VTAKQFTPLTECPSDECKQNNSKGQLFLSTRASKFLPFQEVKIQKLADQVPVGHIPRTLTVHCHGTLTRQINPGDVIDVAGIFLPTPYTGFKAIRAGLLTDTYLEAQHVNQHKK
;
A
#
# COMPACT_ATOMS: atom_id res chain seq x y z
N VAL A 1 3.97 -5.88 -12.25
CA VAL A 1 4.65 -5.58 -10.97
C VAL A 1 3.59 -5.54 -9.89
N THR A 2 3.47 -6.58 -9.08
CA THR A 2 2.37 -6.75 -8.10
C THR A 2 2.82 -6.54 -6.64
N ALA A 3 4.11 -6.33 -6.40
CA ALA A 3 4.69 -6.16 -5.07
C ALA A 3 5.12 -4.70 -4.81
N LYS A 4 5.16 -4.30 -3.54
CA LYS A 4 5.61 -2.95 -3.09
C LYS A 4 7.05 -2.62 -3.49
N GLN A 5 7.87 -3.65 -3.71
CA GLN A 5 9.26 -3.53 -4.13
C GLN A 5 9.40 -4.13 -5.53
N PHE A 6 10.14 -3.43 -6.38
CA PHE A 6 10.46 -3.91 -7.72
C PHE A 6 11.87 -3.51 -8.09
N THR A 7 12.53 -4.36 -8.89
CA THR A 7 13.81 -4.06 -9.51
C THR A 7 13.55 -3.46 -10.90
N PRO A 8 14.06 -2.26 -11.21
CA PRO A 8 13.88 -1.69 -12.54
C PRO A 8 14.64 -2.51 -13.58
N LEU A 9 14.08 -2.63 -14.78
CA LEU A 9 14.83 -3.19 -15.91
C LEU A 9 15.91 -2.19 -16.35
N THR A 10 17.14 -2.67 -16.45
CA THR A 10 18.30 -1.89 -16.89
C THR A 10 18.67 -2.13 -18.35
N GLU A 11 18.33 -3.31 -18.90
CA GLU A 11 18.62 -3.72 -20.27
C GLU A 11 17.33 -3.81 -21.08
N CYS A 12 17.36 -3.31 -22.32
CA CYS A 12 16.21 -3.28 -23.21
C CYS A 12 15.82 -4.70 -23.65
N PRO A 13 14.61 -5.20 -23.32
CA PRO A 13 14.18 -6.54 -23.71
C PRO A 13 13.60 -6.62 -25.13
N SER A 14 13.64 -5.52 -25.91
CA SER A 14 13.05 -5.45 -27.25
C SER A 14 13.73 -6.41 -28.24
N ASP A 15 12.96 -6.91 -29.20
CA ASP A 15 13.47 -7.87 -30.19
C ASP A 15 14.46 -7.21 -31.17
N GLU A 16 14.30 -5.92 -31.45
CA GLU A 16 15.26 -5.13 -32.25
C GLU A 16 16.64 -5.08 -31.58
N CYS A 17 16.69 -4.81 -30.27
CA CYS A 17 17.96 -4.78 -29.54
C CYS A 17 18.64 -6.15 -29.47
N LYS A 18 17.84 -7.23 -29.38
CA LYS A 18 18.35 -8.62 -29.38
C LYS A 18 18.88 -9.03 -30.76
N GLN A 19 18.14 -8.74 -31.83
CA GLN A 19 18.56 -9.07 -33.20
C GLN A 19 19.81 -8.30 -33.63
N ASN A 20 19.95 -7.05 -33.18
CA ASN A 20 21.10 -6.20 -33.50
C ASN A 20 22.29 -6.41 -32.54
N ASN A 21 22.26 -7.38 -31.63
CA ASN A 21 23.28 -7.62 -30.59
C ASN A 21 23.66 -6.34 -29.80
N SER A 22 22.72 -5.41 -29.65
CA SER A 22 22.93 -4.13 -28.97
C SER A 22 22.31 -4.16 -27.57
N LYS A 23 23.13 -3.96 -26.53
CA LYS A 23 22.66 -3.88 -25.14
C LYS A 23 22.24 -2.46 -24.79
N GLY A 24 21.06 -2.06 -25.26
CA GLY A 24 20.50 -0.74 -24.97
C GLY A 24 20.24 -0.56 -23.47
N GLN A 25 20.78 0.51 -22.87
CA GLN A 25 20.54 0.86 -21.48
C GLN A 25 19.18 1.56 -21.33
N LEU A 26 18.33 1.04 -20.45
CA LEU A 26 17.04 1.64 -20.12
C LEU A 26 17.19 2.69 -19.01
N PHE A 27 16.44 3.78 -19.13
CA PHE A 27 16.35 4.84 -18.14
C PHE A 27 14.89 5.07 -17.75
N LEU A 28 14.64 5.32 -16.46
CA LEU A 28 13.31 5.59 -15.95
C LEU A 28 12.84 6.99 -16.38
N SER A 29 11.70 7.05 -17.08
CA SER A 29 11.05 8.31 -17.44
C SER A 29 9.77 8.49 -16.65
N THR A 30 9.75 9.50 -15.77
CA THR A 30 8.57 9.84 -14.95
C THR A 30 7.40 10.29 -15.81
N ARG A 31 7.65 11.03 -16.90
CA ARG A 31 6.60 11.50 -17.83
C ARG A 31 5.91 10.37 -18.59
N ALA A 32 6.62 9.26 -18.86
CA ALA A 32 6.07 8.07 -19.48
C ALA A 32 5.43 7.10 -18.46
N SER A 33 5.49 7.43 -17.17
CA SER A 33 4.99 6.57 -16.08
C SER A 33 3.64 7.08 -15.56
N LYS A 34 2.77 6.15 -15.15
CA LYS A 34 1.49 6.46 -14.50
C LYS A 34 1.65 6.43 -12.99
N PHE A 35 1.35 7.55 -12.33
CA PHE A 35 1.32 7.65 -10.87
C PHE A 35 -0.11 7.69 -10.37
N LEU A 36 -0.33 7.13 -9.18
CA LEU A 36 -1.59 7.16 -8.46
C LEU A 36 -1.36 7.77 -7.08
N PRO A 37 -2.23 8.67 -6.59
CA PRO A 37 -2.21 9.11 -5.21
C PRO A 37 -2.27 7.93 -4.26
N PHE A 38 -1.43 7.95 -3.22
CA PHE A 38 -1.37 6.96 -2.16
C PHE A 38 -1.36 7.67 -0.81
N GLN A 39 -2.17 7.19 0.12
CA GLN A 39 -2.20 7.66 1.51
C GLN A 39 -2.32 6.46 2.44
N GLU A 40 -1.45 6.40 3.45
CA GLU A 40 -1.54 5.46 4.56
C GLU A 40 -2.20 6.15 5.75
N VAL A 41 -3.27 5.55 6.28
CA VAL A 41 -4.01 6.03 7.45
C VAL A 41 -3.99 4.96 8.52
N LYS A 42 -3.72 5.36 9.77
CA LYS A 42 -3.81 4.45 10.92
C LYS A 42 -5.05 4.82 11.72
N ILE A 43 -5.99 3.88 11.80
CA ILE A 43 -7.22 4.05 12.58
C ILE A 43 -7.07 3.36 13.93
N GLN A 44 -7.73 3.89 14.96
CA GLN A 44 -7.79 3.31 16.30
C GLN A 44 -9.25 2.98 16.62
N LYS A 45 -9.48 1.91 17.39
CA LYS A 45 -10.80 1.60 17.95
C LYS A 45 -11.31 2.78 18.79
N LEU A 46 -12.62 3.02 18.75
CA LEU A 46 -13.24 3.98 19.67
C LEU A 46 -13.14 3.45 21.11
N ALA A 47 -12.97 4.36 22.07
CA ALA A 47 -12.75 4.02 23.47
C ALA A 47 -13.94 3.30 24.12
N ASP A 48 -15.16 3.54 23.64
CA ASP A 48 -16.40 2.90 24.09
C ASP A 48 -16.50 1.42 23.70
N GLN A 49 -15.86 1.02 22.61
CA GLN A 49 -15.84 -0.36 22.10
C GLN A 49 -14.71 -1.21 22.71
N VAL A 50 -13.83 -0.64 23.54
CA VAL A 50 -12.70 -1.36 24.14
C VAL A 50 -13.12 -1.99 25.48
N PRO A 51 -13.01 -3.32 25.64
CA PRO A 51 -13.31 -3.98 26.91
C PRO A 51 -12.42 -3.48 28.05
N VAL A 52 -12.96 -3.55 29.28
CA VAL A 52 -12.22 -3.18 30.49
C VAL A 52 -10.91 -3.98 30.58
N GLY A 53 -9.80 -3.27 30.77
CA GLY A 53 -8.46 -3.86 30.88
C GLY A 53 -7.72 -4.06 29.55
N HIS A 54 -8.34 -3.79 28.40
CA HIS A 54 -7.67 -3.89 27.10
C HIS A 54 -7.18 -2.51 26.60
N ILE A 55 -6.10 -2.52 25.81
CA ILE A 55 -5.58 -1.33 25.13
C ILE A 55 -6.16 -1.28 23.70
N PRO A 56 -6.61 -0.11 23.21
CA PRO A 56 -7.12 0.00 21.85
C PRO A 56 -6.06 -0.40 20.81
N ARG A 57 -6.47 -1.22 19.85
CA ARG A 57 -5.61 -1.67 18.74
C ARG A 57 -5.74 -0.73 17.55
N THR A 58 -4.68 -0.66 16.75
CA THR A 58 -4.64 0.11 15.52
C THR A 58 -4.75 -0.80 14.30
N LEU A 59 -5.30 -0.28 13.22
CA LEU A 59 -5.36 -0.92 11.91
C LEU A 59 -4.80 0.04 10.86
N THR A 60 -3.99 -0.47 9.95
CA THR A 60 -3.48 0.30 8.81
C THR A 60 -4.44 0.19 7.64
N VAL A 61 -4.81 1.34 7.08
CA VAL A 61 -5.69 1.48 5.92
C VAL A 61 -4.92 2.15 4.78
N HIS A 62 -4.96 1.58 3.59
CA HIS A 62 -4.41 2.18 2.38
C HIS A 62 -5.52 2.79 1.55
N CYS A 63 -5.38 4.08 1.22
CA CYS A 63 -6.28 4.79 0.33
C CYS A 63 -5.56 5.10 -0.99
N HIS A 64 -6.25 4.87 -2.10
CA HIS A 64 -5.74 5.12 -3.44
C HIS A 64 -6.65 6.08 -4.20
N GLY A 65 -6.06 6.86 -5.12
CA GLY A 65 -6.82 7.69 -6.05
C GLY A 65 -7.66 8.77 -5.34
N THR A 66 -8.96 8.79 -5.64
CA THR A 66 -9.91 9.81 -5.16
C THR A 66 -10.24 9.69 -3.67
N LEU A 67 -9.98 8.54 -3.04
CA LEU A 67 -10.17 8.32 -1.60
C LEU A 67 -9.07 8.98 -0.76
N THR A 68 -7.96 9.35 -1.40
CA THR A 68 -6.92 10.11 -0.70
C THR A 68 -7.41 11.50 -0.30
N ARG A 69 -6.93 12.00 0.83
CA ARG A 69 -7.28 13.31 1.43
C ARG A 69 -8.74 13.48 1.84
N GLN A 70 -9.53 12.41 1.87
CA GLN A 70 -10.88 12.48 2.43
C GLN A 70 -10.84 12.49 3.95
N ILE A 71 -9.91 11.76 4.58
CA ILE A 71 -9.85 11.56 6.03
C ILE A 71 -8.90 12.56 6.70
N ASN A 72 -9.32 13.16 7.81
CA ASN A 72 -8.49 13.96 8.70
C ASN A 72 -8.25 13.27 10.06
N PRO A 73 -7.15 13.59 10.76
CA PRO A 73 -6.91 13.09 12.11
C PRO A 73 -8.01 13.57 13.07
N GLY A 74 -8.58 12.64 13.82
CA GLY A 74 -9.66 12.92 14.79
C GLY A 74 -11.07 12.66 14.26
N ASP A 75 -11.23 12.42 12.95
CA ASP A 75 -12.52 12.08 12.36
C ASP A 75 -13.00 10.70 12.83
N VAL A 76 -14.31 10.59 13.07
CA VAL A 76 -14.98 9.31 13.29
C VAL A 76 -15.52 8.84 11.94
N ILE A 77 -14.94 7.75 11.44
CA ILE A 77 -15.17 7.25 10.08
C ILE A 77 -15.54 5.76 10.08
N ASP A 78 -16.36 5.37 9.11
CA ASP A 78 -16.51 3.99 8.69
C ASP A 78 -15.76 3.77 7.39
N VAL A 79 -14.94 2.73 7.34
CA VAL A 79 -14.18 2.36 6.14
C VAL A 79 -14.61 0.97 5.70
N ALA A 80 -15.09 0.87 4.46
CA ALA A 80 -15.33 -0.41 3.80
C ALA A 80 -14.18 -0.69 2.83
N GLY A 81 -13.69 -1.93 2.83
CA GLY A 81 -12.50 -2.27 2.06
C GLY A 81 -12.21 -3.77 2.02
N ILE A 82 -11.11 -4.11 1.37
CA ILE A 82 -10.62 -5.49 1.24
C ILE A 82 -9.47 -5.69 2.22
N PHE A 83 -9.57 -6.71 3.07
CA PHE A 83 -8.53 -7.02 4.05
C PHE A 83 -7.46 -7.91 3.43
N LEU A 84 -6.23 -7.41 3.33
CA LEU A 84 -5.15 -8.05 2.59
C LEU A 84 -3.90 -8.21 3.46
N PRO A 85 -3.17 -9.34 3.34
CA PRO A 85 -1.87 -9.51 3.96
C PRO A 85 -0.79 -8.74 3.18
N THR A 86 0.16 -8.16 3.89
CA THR A 86 1.46 -7.71 3.36
C THR A 86 2.52 -8.71 3.82
N PRO A 87 3.15 -9.45 2.88
CA PRO A 87 4.26 -10.32 3.23
C PRO A 87 5.46 -9.49 3.71
N TYR A 88 6.18 -9.99 4.71
CA TYR A 88 7.46 -9.39 5.08
C TYR A 88 8.50 -9.65 3.98
N THR A 89 9.29 -8.62 3.65
CA THR A 89 10.43 -8.74 2.73
C THR A 89 11.76 -8.47 3.44
N GLY A 90 12.86 -8.95 2.85
CA GLY A 90 14.23 -8.76 3.37
C GLY A 90 14.50 -9.47 4.70
N PHE A 91 15.37 -8.90 5.54
CA PHE A 91 15.76 -9.50 6.84
C PHE A 91 14.59 -9.74 7.80
N LYS A 92 13.48 -9.00 7.65
CA LYS A 92 12.26 -9.21 8.43
C LYS A 92 11.56 -10.53 8.09
N ALA A 93 11.67 -11.01 6.85
CA ALA A 93 11.10 -12.29 6.43
C ALA A 93 11.77 -13.49 7.13
N ILE A 94 13.07 -13.39 7.43
CA ILE A 94 13.85 -14.48 8.07
C ILE A 94 13.31 -14.83 9.45
N ARG A 95 12.78 -13.85 10.20
CA ARG A 95 12.23 -14.06 11.55
C ARG A 95 10.71 -14.25 11.60
N ALA A 96 10.00 -13.79 10.57
CA ALA A 96 8.54 -13.73 10.62
C ALA A 96 7.84 -15.07 10.35
N GLY A 97 8.50 -16.04 9.70
CA GLY A 97 7.87 -17.32 9.38
C GLY A 97 6.59 -17.13 8.56
N LEU A 98 5.45 -17.63 9.06
CA LEU A 98 4.12 -17.47 8.45
C LEU A 98 3.36 -16.21 8.91
N LEU A 99 3.95 -15.39 9.79
CA LEU A 99 3.35 -14.14 10.22
C LEU A 99 3.30 -13.17 9.03
N THR A 100 2.16 -12.52 8.84
CA THR A 100 2.00 -11.47 7.85
C THR A 100 1.39 -10.25 8.53
N ASP A 101 1.91 -9.07 8.20
CA ASP A 101 1.20 -7.84 8.53
C ASP A 101 -0.07 -7.79 7.67
N THR A 102 -1.09 -7.09 8.13
CA THR A 102 -2.33 -6.93 7.39
C THR A 102 -2.67 -5.46 7.26
N TYR A 103 -3.33 -5.12 6.17
CA TYR A 103 -3.87 -3.79 5.93
C TYR A 103 -5.25 -3.91 5.29
N LEU A 104 -6.04 -2.86 5.44
CA LEU A 104 -7.31 -2.71 4.76
C LEU A 104 -7.09 -1.83 3.52
N GLU A 105 -7.39 -2.34 2.34
CA GLU A 105 -7.46 -1.53 1.12
C GLU A 105 -8.84 -0.87 1.05
N ALA A 106 -8.88 0.45 1.22
CA ALA A 106 -10.13 1.21 1.27
C ALA A 106 -10.82 1.23 -0.11
N GLN A 107 -12.10 0.89 -0.13
CA GLN A 107 -12.98 0.98 -1.30
C GLN A 107 -14.02 2.10 -1.12
N HIS A 108 -14.43 2.37 0.13
CA HIS A 108 -15.37 3.43 0.47
C HIS A 108 -15.06 3.97 1.87
N VAL A 109 -15.19 5.28 2.04
CA VAL A 109 -15.05 5.96 3.34
C VAL A 109 -16.31 6.78 3.59
N ASN A 110 -16.96 6.55 4.73
CA ASN A 110 -18.09 7.33 5.21
C ASN A 110 -17.70 8.09 6.48
N GLN A 111 -17.97 9.39 6.53
CA GLN A 111 -17.64 10.26 7.68
C GLN A 111 -18.91 10.57 8.46
N HIS A 112 -18.91 10.30 9.76
CA HIS A 112 -20.10 10.49 10.59
C HIS A 112 -20.35 11.95 10.97
N LYS A 113 -19.30 12.77 11.04
CA LYS A 113 -19.40 14.20 11.38
C LYS A 113 -18.58 15.02 10.40
N LYS A 114 -19.13 16.15 9.95
CA LYS A 114 -18.40 17.26 9.33
C LYS A 114 -18.18 18.35 10.36
#